data_AF-A0A384BE56-F1
#
_entry.id   AF-A0A384BE56-F1
#
_cell.length_a   1.000
_cell.length_b   1.000
_cell.length_c   1.000
_cell.angle_alpha   90.00
_cell.angle_beta   90.00
_cell.angle_gamma   90.00
#
_symmetry.space_group_name_H-M   'P 1'
#
loop_
_entity.id
_entity.type
_entity.pdbx_description
1 polymer ?
#
loop_
_entity_poly.entity_id
_entity_poly.type
_entity_poly.pdbx_seq_one_letter_code
_entity_poly.pdbx_strand_id
1 'polypeptide(L)'
;MPEGPELHLASHFVNEACRELVFGGCVEKSPVSRNPEVPFESSAYHIAALARGKELRLTLSPLPGAQPPRGPLALVFRFGMTGSFQLVPSDALPPHAHLRFYTAPPGPRLALCFVDVRRFGHWDLGGKWQPGRGPCVLLEYEQFRENVLRNLADKAFDRPICEALLDQRFFNGIGNYLRAEILYRLRIPPFEKARTVLEALQQRRPSPELTLSQKIRAKLQNPDLLELCHSVPKEVVQLGGKGYGPESTEEDFAAFQAWLRCYGTPGMSSLRDRQGRTIWFQGDPGPLAPKGGKSRKKKSKGAQRGPEDQVENPPPPNKAPSRKRRARRGLPEQTAAQQPEGTSLQWDPEAPRVPEKGKRRRQPATSGRRRPQKIKADTPSLEPEETSAS
;
A
#
# COMPACT_ATOMS: atom_id res chain seq x y z
N MET A 1 6.65 -6.33 4.00
CA MET A 1 5.57 -5.40 3.63
C MET A 1 5.25 -5.73 2.18
N PRO A 2 4.01 -6.08 1.84
CA PRO A 2 3.66 -6.42 0.48
C PRO A 2 3.86 -5.22 -0.47
N GLU A 3 4.14 -5.56 -1.71
CA GLU A 3 4.44 -4.69 -2.84
C GLU A 3 3.46 -5.03 -3.98
N GLY A 4 3.68 -4.51 -5.19
CA GLY A 4 2.77 -4.72 -6.31
C GLY A 4 2.40 -6.19 -6.60
N PRO A 5 3.38 -7.12 -6.65
CA PRO A 5 3.12 -8.53 -6.94
C PRO A 5 2.18 -9.19 -5.94
N GLU A 6 2.36 -8.97 -4.64
CA GLU A 6 1.56 -9.62 -3.60
C GLU A 6 0.09 -9.18 -3.65
N LEU A 7 -0.19 -7.90 -3.90
CA LEU A 7 -1.57 -7.41 -4.07
C LEU A 7 -2.20 -7.97 -5.36
N HIS A 8 -1.41 -8.12 -6.44
CA HIS A 8 -1.88 -8.70 -7.69
C HIS A 8 -2.22 -10.19 -7.53
N LEU A 9 -1.33 -10.98 -6.94
CA LEU A 9 -1.54 -12.41 -6.66
C LEU A 9 -2.71 -12.62 -5.69
N ALA A 10 -2.84 -11.81 -4.63
CA ALA A 10 -3.98 -11.87 -3.73
C ALA A 10 -5.32 -11.54 -4.42
N SER A 11 -5.31 -10.63 -5.40
CA SER A 11 -6.49 -10.33 -6.22
C SER A 11 -6.84 -11.48 -7.17
N HIS A 12 -5.85 -12.20 -7.70
CA HIS A 12 -6.06 -13.41 -8.50
C HIS A 12 -6.69 -14.51 -7.64
N PHE A 13 -6.07 -14.80 -6.49
CA PHE A 13 -6.55 -15.78 -5.51
C PHE A 13 -8.01 -15.54 -5.12
N VAL A 14 -8.41 -14.31 -4.79
CA VAL A 14 -9.81 -14.01 -4.45
C VAL A 14 -10.75 -14.30 -5.63
N ASN A 15 -10.38 -13.89 -6.86
CA ASN A 15 -11.21 -14.11 -8.04
C ASN A 15 -11.34 -15.59 -8.43
N GLU A 16 -10.32 -16.41 -8.19
CA GLU A 16 -10.38 -17.86 -8.43
C GLU A 16 -11.16 -18.57 -7.33
N ALA A 17 -10.80 -18.32 -6.07
CA ALA A 17 -11.39 -18.99 -4.91
C ALA A 17 -12.88 -18.62 -4.70
N CYS A 18 -13.30 -17.42 -5.13
CA CYS A 18 -14.68 -16.96 -4.99
C CYS A 18 -15.55 -17.15 -6.25
N ARG A 19 -14.99 -17.64 -7.37
CA ARG A 19 -15.67 -17.65 -8.69
C ARG A 19 -17.03 -18.33 -8.66
N GLU A 20 -17.07 -19.55 -8.12
CA GLU A 20 -18.26 -20.39 -8.03
C GLU A 20 -18.96 -20.28 -6.65
N LEU A 21 -18.54 -19.32 -5.81
CA LEU A 21 -19.10 -19.14 -4.47
C LEU A 21 -20.13 -18.02 -4.44
N VAL A 22 -21.26 -18.31 -3.79
CA VAL A 22 -22.27 -17.33 -3.38
C VAL A 22 -22.08 -17.04 -1.91
N PHE A 23 -21.96 -15.76 -1.57
CA PHE A 23 -21.86 -15.24 -0.21
C PHE A 23 -23.22 -14.72 0.27
N GLY A 24 -23.44 -14.67 1.58
CA GLY A 24 -24.72 -14.29 2.17
C GLY A 24 -24.59 -13.68 3.57
N GLY A 25 -25.63 -12.95 3.98
CA GLY A 25 -25.71 -12.28 5.27
C GLY A 25 -24.86 -11.00 5.35
N CYS A 26 -24.51 -10.64 6.58
CA CYS A 26 -23.72 -9.45 6.90
C CYS A 26 -22.20 -9.66 6.70
N VAL A 27 -21.49 -8.57 6.43
CA VAL A 27 -20.01 -8.56 6.52
C VAL A 27 -19.60 -8.27 7.96
N GLU A 28 -18.87 -9.19 8.58
CA GLU A 28 -18.52 -9.05 10.00
C GLU A 28 -17.10 -8.51 10.20
N LYS A 29 -16.96 -7.42 10.98
CA LYS A 29 -15.67 -6.98 11.51
C LYS A 29 -15.41 -7.61 12.89
N SER A 30 -14.15 -7.90 13.22
CA SER A 30 -13.77 -8.22 14.60
C SER A 30 -13.89 -6.97 15.51
N PRO A 31 -14.29 -7.11 16.80
CA PRO A 31 -14.45 -5.97 17.71
C PRO A 31 -13.13 -5.24 18.00
N VAL A 32 -11.99 -5.92 17.86
CA VAL A 32 -10.64 -5.39 18.15
C VAL A 32 -10.01 -4.62 16.97
N SER A 33 -10.66 -4.59 15.80
CA SER A 33 -10.23 -3.84 14.62
C SER A 33 -10.75 -2.40 14.68
N ARG A 34 -9.84 -1.44 14.45
CA ARG A 34 -10.13 0.00 14.40
C ARG A 34 -10.54 0.51 13.01
N ASN A 35 -10.58 -0.38 12.02
CA ASN A 35 -11.10 -0.09 10.69
C ASN A 35 -12.63 0.13 10.73
N PRO A 36 -13.21 0.79 9.72
CA PRO A 36 -14.66 1.01 9.67
C PRO A 36 -15.45 -0.31 9.62
N GLU A 37 -16.64 -0.32 10.22
CA GLU A 37 -17.67 -1.32 9.94
C GLU A 37 -18.04 -1.29 8.45
N VAL A 38 -18.46 -2.44 7.91
CA VAL A 38 -18.94 -2.56 6.53
C VAL A 38 -20.46 -2.69 6.56
N PRO A 39 -21.23 -1.63 6.23
CA PRO A 39 -22.71 -1.68 6.20
C PRO A 39 -23.18 -2.43 4.94
N PHE A 40 -22.91 -3.73 4.92
CA PHE A 40 -23.32 -4.65 3.86
C PHE A 40 -24.02 -5.87 4.43
N GLU A 41 -25.21 -6.11 3.90
CA GLU A 41 -26.03 -7.28 4.10
C GLU A 41 -26.71 -7.60 2.76
N SER A 42 -26.70 -8.86 2.37
CA SER A 42 -27.45 -9.39 1.22
C SER A 42 -27.56 -10.91 1.33
N SER A 43 -28.70 -11.50 0.99
CA SER A 43 -28.94 -12.95 1.08
C SER A 43 -28.09 -13.76 0.11
N ALA A 44 -27.68 -13.15 -1.01
CA ALA A 44 -26.89 -13.80 -2.06
C ALA A 44 -26.08 -12.75 -2.84
N TYR A 45 -24.74 -12.85 -2.82
CA TYR A 45 -23.84 -11.95 -3.52
C TYR A 45 -22.54 -12.64 -3.97
N HIS A 46 -21.90 -12.13 -5.02
CA HIS A 46 -20.55 -12.53 -5.41
C HIS A 46 -19.49 -11.53 -4.90
N ILE A 47 -18.26 -12.03 -4.75
CA ILE A 47 -17.08 -11.21 -4.42
C ILE A 47 -16.11 -11.27 -5.60
N ALA A 48 -15.73 -10.10 -6.11
CA ALA A 48 -14.66 -9.95 -7.10
C ALA A 48 -13.57 -9.01 -6.58
N ALA A 49 -12.35 -9.17 -7.07
CA ALA A 49 -11.17 -8.41 -6.66
C ALA A 49 -10.44 -7.77 -7.85
N LEU A 50 -9.85 -6.60 -7.64
CA LEU A 50 -8.90 -5.96 -8.54
C LEU A 50 -7.72 -5.41 -7.75
N ALA A 51 -6.50 -5.47 -8.28
CA ALA A 51 -5.31 -4.86 -7.68
C ALA A 51 -4.90 -3.57 -8.42
N ARG A 52 -4.34 -2.59 -7.70
CA ARG A 52 -3.72 -1.39 -8.29
C ARG A 52 -2.54 -0.90 -7.45
N GLY A 53 -1.33 -1.27 -7.85
CA GLY A 53 -0.12 -0.97 -7.10
C GLY A 53 -0.15 -1.67 -5.74
N LYS A 54 -0.15 -0.91 -4.64
CA LYS A 54 -0.23 -1.47 -3.27
C LYS A 54 -1.61 -1.40 -2.63
N GLU A 55 -2.64 -1.52 -3.46
CA GLU A 55 -4.04 -1.52 -3.07
C GLU A 55 -4.76 -2.68 -3.75
N LEU A 56 -5.74 -3.28 -3.07
CA LEU A 56 -6.65 -4.27 -3.63
C LEU A 56 -8.08 -3.82 -3.33
N ARG A 57 -8.93 -3.76 -4.34
CA ARG A 57 -10.35 -3.43 -4.22
C ARG A 57 -11.18 -4.69 -4.33
N LEU A 58 -11.96 -5.00 -3.30
CA LEU A 58 -13.06 -5.95 -3.40
C LEU A 58 -14.32 -5.22 -3.89
N THR A 59 -15.17 -5.93 -4.63
CA THR A 59 -16.52 -5.54 -4.98
C THR A 59 -17.47 -6.66 -4.55
N LEU A 60 -18.44 -6.31 -3.72
CA LEU A 60 -19.52 -7.16 -3.25
C LEU A 60 -20.74 -6.86 -4.12
N SER A 61 -21.15 -7.82 -4.96
CA SER A 61 -22.20 -7.64 -5.96
C SER A 61 -23.40 -8.55 -5.65
N PRO A 62 -24.52 -8.00 -5.13
CA PRO A 62 -25.76 -8.75 -4.94
C PRO A 62 -26.22 -9.45 -6.22
N LEU A 63 -26.75 -10.65 -6.07
CA LEU A 63 -27.38 -11.39 -7.17
C LEU A 63 -28.80 -10.87 -7.46
N PRO A 64 -29.32 -11.06 -8.69
CA PRO A 64 -30.71 -10.77 -9.00
C PRO A 64 -31.67 -11.49 -8.03
N GLY A 65 -32.61 -10.75 -7.45
CA GLY A 65 -33.57 -11.26 -6.46
C GLY A 65 -33.07 -11.32 -5.01
N ALA A 66 -31.77 -11.07 -4.76
CA ALA A 66 -31.23 -11.07 -3.39
C ALA A 66 -31.84 -9.97 -2.50
N GLN A 67 -32.00 -10.28 -1.21
CA GLN A 67 -32.65 -9.42 -0.22
C GLN A 67 -31.68 -9.00 0.88
N PRO A 68 -31.74 -7.77 1.44
CA PRO A 68 -32.56 -6.66 0.95
C PRO A 68 -32.05 -6.11 -0.41
N PRO A 69 -32.90 -5.45 -1.21
CA PRO A 69 -32.49 -4.89 -2.49
C PRO A 69 -31.47 -3.78 -2.29
N ARG A 70 -30.29 -3.90 -2.93
CA ARG A 70 -29.20 -2.92 -2.81
C ARG A 70 -28.29 -2.90 -4.03
N GLY A 71 -27.54 -1.82 -4.20
CA GLY A 71 -26.44 -1.75 -5.16
C GLY A 71 -25.16 -2.45 -4.67
N PRO A 72 -24.21 -2.75 -5.58
CA PRO A 72 -22.90 -3.26 -5.21
C PRO A 72 -22.14 -2.32 -4.27
N LEU A 73 -21.33 -2.89 -3.37
CA LEU A 73 -20.42 -2.14 -2.50
C LEU A 73 -18.98 -2.52 -2.81
N ALA A 74 -18.12 -1.53 -3.00
CA ALA A 74 -16.67 -1.74 -3.10
C ALA A 74 -15.95 -1.35 -1.81
N LEU A 75 -14.82 -2.01 -1.55
CA LEU A 75 -13.94 -1.82 -0.39
C LEU A 75 -12.50 -1.79 -0.88
N VAL A 76 -11.70 -0.81 -0.47
CA VAL A 76 -10.28 -0.71 -0.86
C VAL A 76 -9.37 -1.06 0.32
N PHE A 77 -8.59 -2.11 0.17
CA PHE A 77 -7.67 -2.66 1.17
C PHE A 77 -6.22 -2.27 0.89
N ARG A 78 -5.49 -2.01 1.97
CA ARG A 78 -4.03 -1.85 2.01
C ARG A 78 -3.51 -2.79 3.08
N PHE A 79 -2.71 -3.79 2.73
CA PHE A 79 -2.39 -4.94 3.60
C PHE A 79 -1.45 -4.64 4.80
N GLY A 80 -0.97 -3.41 4.97
CA GLY A 80 -0.06 -3.10 6.07
C GLY A 80 1.25 -3.90 5.96
N MET A 81 1.57 -4.74 6.94
CA MET A 81 2.73 -5.65 6.87
C MET A 81 2.41 -7.15 6.91
N THR A 82 1.23 -7.53 7.38
CA THR A 82 0.80 -8.93 7.62
C THR A 82 -0.64 -9.19 7.17
N GLY A 83 -1.26 -8.24 6.45
CA GLY A 83 -2.55 -8.43 5.83
C GLY A 83 -2.49 -9.48 4.73
N SER A 84 -3.48 -10.36 4.69
CA SER A 84 -3.72 -11.35 3.65
C SER A 84 -5.20 -11.66 3.51
N PHE A 85 -5.59 -12.32 2.42
CA PHE A 85 -6.89 -12.97 2.30
C PHE A 85 -6.74 -14.49 2.41
N GLN A 86 -7.64 -15.11 3.16
CA GLN A 86 -7.74 -16.55 3.34
C GLN A 86 -9.18 -16.99 3.07
N LEU A 87 -9.36 -18.14 2.42
CA LEU A 87 -10.65 -18.82 2.34
C LEU A 87 -10.55 -20.08 3.20
N VAL A 88 -11.43 -20.20 4.19
CA VAL A 88 -11.38 -21.23 5.24
C VAL A 88 -12.77 -21.82 5.50
N PRO A 89 -12.88 -23.01 6.12
CA PRO A 89 -14.14 -23.47 6.74
C PRO A 89 -14.67 -22.45 7.76
N SER A 90 -15.99 -22.24 7.78
CA SER A 90 -16.63 -21.20 8.64
C SER A 90 -16.50 -21.44 10.14
N ASP A 91 -16.20 -22.68 10.54
CA ASP A 91 -15.96 -23.17 11.90
C ASP A 91 -14.48 -23.17 12.29
N ALA A 92 -13.57 -23.02 11.33
CA ALA A 92 -12.11 -23.00 11.52
C ALA A 92 -11.50 -21.60 11.26
N LEU A 93 -12.13 -20.56 11.81
CA LEU A 93 -11.72 -19.17 11.57
C LEU A 93 -10.30 -18.86 12.12
N PRO A 94 -9.40 -18.29 11.29
CA PRO A 94 -8.06 -17.91 11.70
C PRO A 94 -8.05 -16.91 12.87
N PRO A 95 -7.10 -17.04 13.81
CA PRO A 95 -6.75 -15.94 14.71
C PRO A 95 -6.46 -14.67 13.89
N HIS A 96 -6.96 -13.53 14.37
CA HIS A 96 -6.81 -12.23 13.70
C HIS A 96 -7.55 -12.09 12.34
N ALA A 97 -8.56 -12.91 12.06
CA ALA A 97 -9.55 -12.67 11.00
C ALA A 97 -10.39 -11.41 11.29
N HIS A 98 -9.92 -10.26 10.82
CA HIS A 98 -10.40 -8.94 11.22
C HIS A 98 -11.61 -8.45 10.43
N LEU A 99 -11.84 -8.97 9.22
CA LEU A 99 -13.07 -8.79 8.41
C LEU A 99 -13.42 -10.14 7.76
N ARG A 100 -14.70 -10.53 7.75
CA ARG A 100 -15.16 -11.86 7.34
C ARG A 100 -16.40 -11.76 6.43
N PHE A 101 -16.44 -12.60 5.40
CA PHE A 101 -17.55 -12.76 4.46
C PHE A 101 -17.91 -14.25 4.38
N TYR A 102 -19.15 -14.63 4.66
CA TYR A 102 -19.57 -16.04 4.73
C TYR A 102 -20.34 -16.50 3.49
N THR A 103 -20.21 -17.77 3.13
CA THR A 103 -20.97 -18.37 2.05
C THR A 103 -22.45 -18.58 2.41
N ALA A 104 -23.32 -18.49 1.41
CA ALA A 104 -24.75 -18.76 1.54
C ALA A 104 -25.07 -20.26 1.36
N PRO A 105 -26.08 -20.81 2.07
CA PRO A 105 -26.66 -22.10 1.74
C PRO A 105 -27.27 -22.10 0.32
N PRO A 106 -27.31 -23.26 -0.39
CA PRO A 106 -26.93 -24.60 0.05
C PRO A 106 -25.45 -24.96 -0.17
N GLY A 107 -24.57 -23.97 -0.38
CA GLY A 107 -23.14 -24.20 -0.65
C GLY A 107 -22.32 -24.67 0.58
N PRO A 108 -21.04 -25.03 0.36
CA PRO A 108 -20.12 -25.37 1.45
C PRO A 108 -19.95 -24.17 2.40
N ARG A 109 -19.94 -24.42 3.71
CA ARG A 109 -19.86 -23.37 4.74
C ARG A 109 -18.42 -22.87 4.91
N LEU A 110 -18.09 -21.81 4.19
CA LEU A 110 -16.77 -21.19 4.13
C LEU A 110 -16.84 -19.72 4.58
N ALA A 111 -15.69 -19.16 4.91
CA ALA A 111 -15.50 -17.75 5.19
C ALA A 111 -14.27 -17.21 4.44
N LEU A 112 -14.46 -16.17 3.62
CA LEU A 112 -13.36 -15.34 3.13
C LEU A 112 -12.99 -14.37 4.27
N CYS A 113 -11.72 -14.39 4.68
CA CYS A 113 -11.21 -13.64 5.82
C CYS A 113 -10.08 -12.70 5.40
N PHE A 114 -10.17 -11.42 5.77
CA PHE A 114 -9.00 -10.54 5.80
C PHE A 114 -8.29 -10.73 7.15
N VAL A 115 -7.12 -11.37 7.12
CA VAL A 115 -6.33 -11.70 8.31
C VAL A 115 -5.17 -10.70 8.42
N ASP A 116 -4.98 -10.07 9.58
CA ASP A 116 -3.82 -9.18 9.81
C ASP A 116 -3.37 -9.14 11.28
N VAL A 117 -2.45 -10.03 11.63
CA VAL A 117 -1.90 -10.18 12.99
C VAL A 117 -1.43 -8.84 13.60
N ARG A 118 -0.83 -7.96 12.79
CA ARG A 118 -0.25 -6.69 13.29
C ARG A 118 -1.21 -5.51 13.29
N ARG A 119 -2.41 -5.64 12.69
CA ARG A 119 -3.41 -4.57 12.55
C ARG A 119 -2.84 -3.27 11.97
N PHE A 120 -1.96 -3.41 10.98
CA PHE A 120 -1.42 -2.31 10.17
C PHE A 120 -2.09 -2.23 8.79
N GLY A 121 -2.88 -3.25 8.44
CA GLY A 121 -3.76 -3.26 7.30
C GLY A 121 -4.97 -2.37 7.55
N HIS A 122 -5.38 -1.67 6.50
CA HIS A 122 -6.46 -0.69 6.53
C HIS A 122 -7.42 -0.95 5.37
N TRP A 123 -8.72 -0.75 5.60
CA TRP A 123 -9.72 -0.72 4.52
C TRP A 123 -10.62 0.50 4.59
N ASP A 124 -11.00 1.00 3.41
CA ASP A 124 -11.90 2.14 3.24
C ASP A 124 -13.17 1.72 2.51
N LEU A 125 -14.29 2.34 2.87
CA LEU A 125 -15.57 2.14 2.19
C LEU A 125 -15.60 2.87 0.85
N GLY A 126 -16.11 2.20 -0.18
CA GLY A 126 -16.19 2.71 -1.55
C GLY A 126 -15.03 2.25 -2.44
N GLY A 127 -15.22 2.36 -3.75
CA GLY A 127 -14.30 1.82 -4.76
C GLY A 127 -13.18 2.75 -5.23
N LYS A 128 -12.92 3.84 -4.51
CA LYS A 128 -11.93 4.86 -4.90
C LYS A 128 -10.54 4.50 -4.36
N TRP A 129 -9.58 4.29 -5.26
CA TRP A 129 -8.16 4.17 -4.94
C TRP A 129 -7.65 5.39 -4.16
N GLN A 130 -6.61 5.22 -3.33
CA GLN A 130 -6.10 6.31 -2.51
C GLN A 130 -5.70 7.53 -3.37
N PRO A 131 -6.26 8.73 -3.11
CA PRO A 131 -5.94 9.93 -3.85
C PRO A 131 -4.43 10.22 -3.87
N GLY A 132 -3.93 10.64 -5.03
CA GLY A 132 -2.51 10.94 -5.24
C GLY A 132 -1.62 9.74 -5.55
N ARG A 133 -2.12 8.49 -5.52
CA ARG A 133 -1.35 7.34 -6.03
C ARG A 133 -1.29 7.31 -7.56
N GLY A 134 -0.08 7.15 -8.09
CA GLY A 134 0.17 7.05 -9.52
C GLY A 134 -0.37 5.74 -10.15
N PRO A 135 -0.23 5.59 -11.47
CA PRO A 135 -0.57 4.36 -12.18
C PRO A 135 0.21 3.14 -11.67
N CYS A 136 -0.44 1.98 -11.67
CA CYS A 136 0.13 0.70 -11.27
C CYS A 136 1.25 0.28 -12.21
N VAL A 137 2.44 0.06 -11.68
CA VAL A 137 3.62 -0.36 -12.48
C VAL A 137 3.42 -1.71 -13.19
N LEU A 138 2.51 -2.57 -12.70
CA LEU A 138 2.19 -3.88 -13.32
C LEU A 138 1.15 -3.79 -14.44
N LEU A 139 0.11 -2.98 -14.25
CA LEU A 139 -1.13 -3.01 -15.07
C LEU A 139 -1.33 -1.77 -15.95
N GLU A 140 -0.68 -0.65 -15.63
CA GLU A 140 -0.85 0.65 -16.29
C GLU A 140 0.52 1.19 -16.75
N TYR A 141 1.35 0.34 -17.37
CA TYR A 141 2.77 0.64 -17.63
C TYR A 141 3.01 1.93 -18.40
N GLU A 142 2.32 2.14 -19.52
CA GLU A 142 2.53 3.34 -20.35
C GLU A 142 2.09 4.60 -19.61
N GLN A 143 0.96 4.55 -18.88
CA GLN A 143 0.50 5.65 -18.04
C GLN A 143 1.48 5.92 -16.89
N PHE A 144 2.04 4.88 -16.27
CA PHE A 144 3.08 4.97 -15.23
C PHE A 144 4.32 5.66 -15.78
N ARG A 145 4.84 5.19 -16.92
CA ARG A 145 6.03 5.72 -17.58
C ARG A 145 5.84 7.18 -17.95
N GLU A 146 4.71 7.52 -18.57
CA GLU A 146 4.38 8.89 -18.93
C GLU A 146 4.23 9.79 -17.69
N ASN A 147 3.55 9.32 -16.64
CA ASN A 147 3.39 10.05 -15.39
C ASN A 147 4.73 10.39 -14.72
N VAL A 148 5.73 9.50 -14.77
CA VAL A 148 7.09 9.79 -14.29
C VAL A 148 7.76 10.82 -15.20
N LEU A 149 7.82 10.56 -16.52
CA LEU A 149 8.59 11.38 -17.47
C LEU A 149 8.03 12.81 -17.64
N ARG A 150 6.70 12.99 -17.54
CA ARG A 150 6.05 14.30 -17.62
C ARG A 150 6.29 15.16 -16.37
N ASN A 151 6.56 14.53 -15.22
CA ASN A 151 6.66 15.20 -13.93
C ASN A 151 8.10 15.25 -13.35
N LEU A 152 9.15 15.03 -14.16
CA LEU A 152 10.54 15.00 -13.66
C LEU A 152 10.96 16.28 -12.91
N ALA A 153 10.31 17.42 -13.17
CA ALA A 153 10.51 18.67 -12.42
C ALA A 153 9.99 18.64 -10.96
N ASP A 154 9.19 17.65 -10.53
CA ASP A 154 8.74 17.51 -9.13
C ASP A 154 9.93 17.27 -8.20
N LYS A 155 9.86 17.88 -7.01
CA LYS A 155 10.85 17.78 -5.92
C LYS A 155 11.09 16.36 -5.40
N ALA A 156 10.24 15.39 -5.73
CA ALA A 156 10.52 13.96 -5.53
C ALA A 156 11.82 13.54 -6.22
N PHE A 157 12.05 14.04 -7.43
CA PHE A 157 13.18 13.64 -8.26
C PHE A 157 14.49 14.37 -7.88
N ASP A 158 14.44 15.30 -6.91
CA ASP A 158 15.64 15.81 -6.23
C ASP A 158 16.19 14.88 -5.15
N ARG A 159 15.46 13.79 -4.82
CA ARG A 159 15.89 12.79 -3.84
C ARG A 159 16.83 11.74 -4.45
N PRO A 160 17.55 10.98 -3.61
CA PRO A 160 18.13 9.68 -3.98
C PRO A 160 17.16 8.83 -4.79
N ILE A 161 17.62 8.15 -5.84
CA ILE A 161 16.76 7.28 -6.66
C ILE A 161 16.14 6.15 -5.83
N CYS A 162 16.85 5.61 -4.82
CA CYS A 162 16.26 4.63 -3.92
C CYS A 162 15.13 5.18 -3.04
N GLU A 163 15.08 6.49 -2.77
CA GLU A 163 13.97 7.15 -2.07
C GLU A 163 12.82 7.46 -3.04
N ALA A 164 13.12 7.98 -4.23
CA ALA A 164 12.13 8.32 -5.25
C ALA A 164 11.34 7.08 -5.71
N LEU A 165 12.00 5.93 -5.88
CA LEU A 165 11.35 4.64 -6.19
C LEU A 165 10.32 4.17 -5.14
N LEU A 166 10.28 4.77 -3.94
CA LEU A 166 9.27 4.47 -2.93
C LEU A 166 8.11 5.47 -2.91
N ASP A 167 8.18 6.57 -3.66
CA ASP A 167 7.10 7.55 -3.76
C ASP A 167 5.94 6.97 -4.60
N GLN A 168 4.86 6.60 -3.93
CA GLN A 168 3.69 5.96 -4.54
C GLN A 168 2.88 6.91 -5.44
N ARG A 169 3.20 8.21 -5.48
CA ARG A 169 2.68 9.15 -6.50
C ARG A 169 3.21 8.84 -7.90
N PHE A 170 4.39 8.23 -7.97
CA PHE A 170 5.11 7.94 -9.21
C PHE A 170 5.30 6.44 -9.44
N PHE A 171 5.71 5.69 -8.42
CA PHE A 171 6.05 4.27 -8.51
C PHE A 171 5.05 3.39 -7.72
N ASN A 172 3.76 3.52 -8.02
CA ASN A 172 2.70 2.80 -7.29
C ASN A 172 2.82 1.28 -7.50
N GLY A 173 3.20 0.57 -6.43
CA GLY A 173 3.54 -0.86 -6.47
C GLY A 173 4.98 -1.14 -6.02
N ILE A 174 5.95 -0.26 -6.27
CA ILE A 174 7.36 -0.49 -5.88
C ILE A 174 7.54 -0.33 -4.37
N GLY A 175 8.28 -1.25 -3.76
CA GLY A 175 8.69 -1.20 -2.36
C GLY A 175 10.16 -1.51 -2.13
N ASN A 176 10.45 -2.02 -0.95
CA ASN A 176 11.80 -2.10 -0.41
C ASN A 176 12.63 -3.24 -1.01
N TYR A 177 12.02 -4.36 -1.38
CA TYR A 177 12.74 -5.41 -2.10
C TYR A 177 12.84 -5.07 -3.59
N LEU A 178 11.75 -4.61 -4.22
CA LEU A 178 11.75 -4.24 -5.64
C LEU A 178 12.76 -3.13 -5.94
N ARG A 179 12.86 -2.07 -5.12
CA ARG A 179 13.86 -1.02 -5.37
C ARG A 179 15.31 -1.53 -5.37
N ALA A 180 15.62 -2.52 -4.54
CA ALA A 180 16.97 -3.11 -4.49
C ALA A 180 17.22 -3.98 -5.72
N GLU A 181 16.25 -4.83 -6.08
CA GLU A 181 16.32 -5.73 -7.23
C GLU A 181 16.36 -5.00 -8.59
N ILE A 182 15.65 -3.87 -8.70
CA ILE A 182 15.63 -3.01 -9.89
C ILE A 182 16.96 -2.25 -10.04
N LEU A 183 17.42 -1.56 -9.00
CA LEU A 183 18.68 -0.80 -9.05
C LEU A 183 19.90 -1.72 -9.26
N TYR A 184 19.88 -2.91 -8.66
CA TYR A 184 20.92 -3.92 -8.82
C TYR A 184 21.06 -4.41 -10.27
N ARG A 185 19.95 -4.66 -10.98
CA ARG A 185 19.95 -5.11 -12.38
C ARG A 185 20.64 -4.12 -13.32
N LEU A 186 20.57 -2.81 -13.04
CA LEU A 186 21.21 -1.75 -13.84
C LEU A 186 22.50 -1.19 -13.24
N ARG A 187 22.96 -1.71 -12.10
CA ARG A 187 24.15 -1.21 -11.37
C ARG A 187 24.09 0.28 -11.02
N ILE A 188 22.88 0.84 -10.84
CA ILE A 188 22.68 2.24 -10.50
C ILE A 188 22.97 2.44 -9.00
N PRO A 189 23.87 3.36 -8.60
CA PRO A 189 24.11 3.67 -7.20
C PRO A 189 22.82 4.19 -6.54
N PRO A 190 22.39 3.64 -5.38
CA PRO A 190 21.08 3.96 -4.81
C PRO A 190 20.91 5.43 -4.39
N PHE A 191 22.02 6.12 -4.11
CA PHE A 191 22.07 7.53 -3.76
C PHE A 191 22.52 8.43 -4.93
N GLU A 192 22.34 8.00 -6.17
CA GLU A 192 22.27 8.93 -7.30
C GLU A 192 21.04 9.83 -7.23
N LYS A 193 21.13 11.04 -7.80
CA LYS A 193 19.99 11.95 -7.90
C LYS A 193 18.96 11.38 -8.90
N ALA A 194 17.73 11.17 -8.44
CA ALA A 194 16.70 10.50 -9.22
C ALA A 194 16.43 11.16 -10.59
N ARG A 195 16.38 12.50 -10.63
CA ARG A 195 16.19 13.25 -11.88
C ARG A 195 17.29 12.96 -12.89
N THR A 196 18.56 12.99 -12.47
CA THR A 196 19.73 12.71 -13.34
C THR A 196 19.68 11.30 -13.94
N VAL A 197 19.28 10.30 -13.14
CA VAL A 197 19.08 8.91 -13.63
C VAL A 197 17.96 8.82 -14.67
N LEU A 198 16.87 9.57 -14.49
CA LEU A 198 15.68 9.50 -15.34
C LEU A 198 15.78 10.37 -16.61
N GLU A 199 16.44 11.52 -16.56
CA GLU A 199 16.72 12.38 -17.73
C GLU A 199 17.60 11.67 -18.75
N ALA A 200 18.59 10.90 -18.29
CA ALA A 200 19.41 10.04 -19.14
C ALA A 200 18.59 9.00 -19.95
N LEU A 201 17.37 8.67 -19.51
CA LEU A 201 16.46 7.76 -20.22
C LEU A 201 15.67 8.47 -21.32
N GLN A 202 15.38 9.77 -21.17
CA GLN A 202 14.74 10.56 -22.24
C GLN A 202 15.66 10.68 -23.46
N GLN A 203 16.97 10.82 -23.24
CA GLN A 203 17.98 10.91 -24.29
C GLN A 203 18.22 9.57 -25.02
N ARG A 204 17.77 8.45 -24.45
CA ARG A 204 17.83 7.11 -25.07
C ARG A 204 16.57 6.74 -25.88
N ARG A 205 15.82 7.72 -26.38
CA ARG A 205 14.73 7.43 -27.33
C ARG A 205 15.34 6.76 -28.58
N PRO A 206 14.87 5.55 -28.98
CA PRO A 206 15.32 4.92 -30.21
C PRO A 206 15.08 5.85 -31.41
N SER A 207 16.02 5.91 -32.35
CA SER A 207 15.84 6.75 -33.54
C SER A 207 14.54 6.39 -34.26
N PRO A 208 13.84 7.38 -34.86
CA PRO A 208 12.58 7.13 -35.56
C PRO A 208 12.74 6.07 -36.66
N GLU A 209 13.91 6.05 -37.30
CA GLU A 209 14.35 5.14 -38.37
C GLU A 209 14.39 3.64 -38.01
N LEU A 210 14.52 3.27 -36.74
CA LEU A 210 14.58 1.84 -36.38
C LEU A 210 13.20 1.17 -36.58
N THR A 211 13.20 0.01 -37.24
CA THR A 211 12.00 -0.82 -37.37
C THR A 211 11.47 -1.28 -36.01
N LEU A 212 10.19 -1.68 -35.94
CA LEU A 212 9.58 -2.19 -34.71
C LEU A 212 10.38 -3.36 -34.12
N SER A 213 10.81 -4.31 -34.96
CA SER A 213 11.63 -5.47 -34.56
C SER A 213 12.99 -5.07 -33.98
N GLN A 214 13.66 -4.07 -34.56
CA GLN A 214 14.93 -3.54 -34.02
C GLN A 214 14.70 -2.81 -32.69
N LYS A 215 13.64 -2.01 -32.57
CA LYS A 215 13.26 -1.32 -31.32
C LYS A 215 12.97 -2.33 -30.20
N ILE A 216 12.26 -3.42 -30.50
CA ILE A 216 12.01 -4.53 -29.56
C ILE A 216 13.33 -5.19 -29.12
N ARG A 217 14.19 -5.58 -30.07
CA ARG A 217 15.48 -6.23 -29.78
C ARG A 217 16.40 -5.36 -28.92
N ALA A 218 16.49 -4.06 -29.22
CA ALA A 218 17.31 -3.12 -28.46
C ALA A 218 16.82 -2.95 -27.02
N LYS A 219 15.51 -2.78 -26.80
CA LYS A 219 14.89 -2.72 -25.47
C LYS A 219 15.08 -4.00 -24.66
N LEU A 220 14.95 -5.16 -25.31
CA LEU A 220 15.13 -6.46 -24.65
C LEU A 220 16.58 -6.67 -24.17
N GLN A 221 17.55 -6.15 -24.90
CA GLN A 221 18.98 -6.25 -24.55
C GLN A 221 19.44 -5.20 -23.54
N ASN A 222 18.87 -3.99 -23.56
CA ASN A 222 19.26 -2.87 -22.71
C ASN A 222 18.01 -2.17 -22.10
N PRO A 223 17.26 -2.85 -21.21
CA PRO A 223 16.06 -2.27 -20.60
C PRO A 223 16.41 -1.05 -19.73
N ASP A 224 15.54 -0.04 -19.71
CA ASP A 224 15.70 1.12 -18.84
C ASP A 224 15.09 0.93 -17.45
N LEU A 225 15.32 1.91 -16.55
CA LEU A 225 14.87 1.83 -15.15
C LEU A 225 13.34 1.71 -15.04
N LEU A 226 12.58 2.37 -15.91
CA LEU A 226 11.12 2.35 -15.89
C LEU A 226 10.59 1.05 -16.49
N GLU A 227 11.24 0.52 -17.52
CA GLU A 227 10.99 -0.83 -18.03
C GLU A 227 11.22 -1.88 -16.95
N LEU A 228 12.30 -1.79 -16.17
CA LEU A 228 12.53 -2.68 -15.03
C LEU A 228 11.54 -2.46 -13.87
N CYS A 229 11.01 -1.26 -13.66
CA CYS A 229 9.90 -1.05 -12.73
C CYS A 229 8.64 -1.84 -13.13
N HIS A 230 8.52 -2.28 -14.38
CA HIS A 230 7.42 -3.11 -14.88
C HIS A 230 7.77 -4.60 -14.98
N SER A 231 8.93 -4.94 -15.56
CA SER A 231 9.31 -6.33 -15.79
C SER A 231 9.73 -7.04 -14.49
N VAL A 232 10.48 -6.38 -13.60
CA VAL A 232 10.97 -7.02 -12.35
C VAL A 232 9.82 -7.43 -11.43
N PRO A 233 8.75 -6.62 -11.21
CA PRO A 233 7.57 -7.11 -10.50
C PRO A 233 6.79 -8.19 -11.26
N LYS A 234 6.79 -8.18 -12.61
CA LYS A 234 6.18 -9.24 -13.42
C LYS A 234 6.91 -10.58 -13.26
N GLU A 235 8.24 -10.58 -13.14
CA GLU A 235 9.01 -11.80 -12.81
C GLU A 235 8.46 -12.45 -11.53
N VAL A 236 8.19 -11.66 -10.48
CA VAL A 236 7.65 -12.16 -9.19
C VAL A 236 6.24 -12.72 -9.33
N VAL A 237 5.38 -12.09 -10.15
CA VAL A 237 4.05 -12.64 -10.47
C VAL A 237 4.16 -13.96 -11.23
N GLN A 238 5.15 -14.10 -12.12
CA GLN A 238 5.40 -15.30 -12.93
C GLN A 238 6.07 -16.45 -12.17
N LEU A 239 6.70 -16.20 -11.02
CA LEU A 239 7.13 -17.28 -10.11
C LEU A 239 5.95 -18.12 -9.59
N GLY A 240 4.74 -17.57 -9.62
CA GLY A 240 3.54 -18.22 -9.11
C GLY A 240 3.46 -18.25 -7.59
N GLY A 241 2.64 -19.17 -7.07
CA GLY A 241 2.37 -19.28 -5.63
C GLY A 241 1.63 -18.06 -5.08
N LYS A 242 1.67 -17.89 -3.75
CA LYS A 242 1.06 -16.75 -3.06
C LYS A 242 2.03 -15.57 -2.85
N GLY A 243 3.20 -15.59 -3.49
CA GLY A 243 4.23 -14.55 -3.40
C GLY A 243 4.89 -14.45 -2.01
N TYR A 244 5.44 -13.27 -1.66
CA TYR A 244 6.03 -13.04 -0.34
C TYR A 244 4.98 -12.58 0.68
N GLY A 245 4.46 -13.49 1.51
CA GLY A 245 3.41 -13.15 2.49
C GLY A 245 3.23 -14.18 3.61
N PRO A 246 2.39 -13.92 4.61
CA PRO A 246 2.08 -14.90 5.67
C PRO A 246 1.35 -16.15 5.14
N GLU A 247 0.87 -16.07 3.90
CA GLU A 247 0.20 -17.12 3.15
C GLU A 247 1.14 -18.07 2.38
N SER A 248 2.40 -17.68 2.17
CA SER A 248 3.30 -18.38 1.26
C SER A 248 3.66 -19.77 1.79
N THR A 249 3.63 -20.78 0.93
CA THR A 249 4.19 -22.09 1.26
C THR A 249 5.71 -22.00 1.46
N GLU A 250 6.33 -23.03 2.04
CA GLU A 250 7.79 -23.09 2.13
C GLU A 250 8.44 -23.10 0.73
N GLU A 251 7.78 -23.72 -0.26
CA GLU A 251 8.20 -23.75 -1.65
C GLU A 251 8.09 -22.38 -2.33
N ASP A 252 6.97 -21.67 -2.17
CA ASP A 252 6.76 -20.30 -2.65
C ASP A 252 7.86 -19.37 -2.12
N PHE A 253 8.15 -19.48 -0.82
CA PHE A 253 9.16 -18.67 -0.15
C PHE A 253 10.58 -19.02 -0.63
N ALA A 254 10.89 -20.31 -0.81
CA ALA A 254 12.18 -20.76 -1.33
C ALA A 254 12.41 -20.29 -2.78
N ALA A 255 11.39 -20.37 -3.64
CA ALA A 255 11.44 -19.87 -5.02
C ALA A 255 11.67 -18.34 -5.05
N PHE A 256 10.93 -17.58 -4.24
CA PHE A 256 11.15 -16.14 -4.09
C PHE A 256 12.56 -15.82 -3.55
N GLN A 257 13.05 -16.57 -2.56
CA GLN A 257 14.39 -16.37 -2.01
C GLN A 257 15.49 -16.67 -3.03
N ALA A 258 15.31 -17.68 -3.90
CA ALA A 258 16.23 -17.99 -4.99
C ALA A 258 16.22 -16.92 -6.10
N TRP A 259 15.09 -16.23 -6.30
CA TRP A 259 14.97 -15.13 -7.26
C TRP A 259 15.70 -13.85 -6.82
N LEU A 260 15.83 -13.59 -5.50
CA LEU A 260 16.47 -12.38 -4.95
C LEU A 260 17.97 -12.32 -5.23
N ARG A 261 18.40 -11.31 -6.00
CA ARG A 261 19.82 -11.14 -6.40
C ARG A 261 20.58 -10.15 -5.51
N CYS A 262 19.87 -9.28 -4.78
CA CYS A 262 20.44 -8.20 -3.99
C CYS A 262 19.80 -8.06 -2.60
N TYR A 263 18.47 -8.15 -2.51
CA TYR A 263 17.76 -7.82 -1.28
C TYR A 263 18.05 -8.82 -0.14
N GLY A 264 18.88 -8.43 0.82
CA GLY A 264 19.27 -9.29 1.93
C GLY A 264 20.24 -10.42 1.52
N THR A 265 20.78 -10.41 0.31
CA THR A 265 21.70 -11.44 -0.19
C THR A 265 23.09 -11.30 0.48
N PRO A 266 23.80 -12.40 0.80
CA PRO A 266 25.16 -12.33 1.36
C PRO A 266 26.12 -11.53 0.47
N GLY A 267 27.10 -10.86 1.08
CA GLY A 267 28.10 -10.05 0.36
C GLY A 267 27.61 -8.66 -0.08
N MET A 268 26.30 -8.43 -0.16
CA MET A 268 25.74 -7.12 -0.54
C MET A 268 25.95 -6.06 0.54
N SER A 269 26.13 -4.82 0.08
CA SER A 269 26.19 -3.63 0.92
C SER A 269 24.79 -3.19 1.34
N SER A 270 24.68 -2.58 2.51
CA SER A 270 23.44 -1.97 2.97
C SER A 270 23.66 -0.63 3.67
N LEU A 271 22.73 0.30 3.45
CA LEU A 271 22.64 1.63 4.07
C LEU A 271 21.18 1.93 4.42
N ARG A 272 20.94 3.02 5.17
CA ARG A 272 19.58 3.51 5.47
C ARG A 272 19.26 4.77 4.67
N ASP A 273 18.04 4.83 4.14
CA ASP A 273 17.48 6.06 3.57
C ASP A 273 17.05 7.06 4.67
N ARG A 274 16.62 8.26 4.27
CA ARG A 274 16.18 9.32 5.19
C ARG A 274 15.03 8.89 6.11
N GLN A 275 14.20 7.93 5.71
CA GLN A 275 13.10 7.39 6.50
C GLN A 275 13.52 6.16 7.33
N GLY A 276 14.82 5.87 7.39
CA GLY A 276 15.40 4.79 8.19
C GLY A 276 15.26 3.39 7.58
N ARG A 277 14.73 3.27 6.35
CA ARG A 277 14.52 1.98 5.68
C ARG A 277 15.84 1.52 5.04
N THR A 278 16.16 0.23 5.20
CA THR A 278 17.37 -0.34 4.61
C THR A 278 17.24 -0.47 3.09
N ILE A 279 18.22 0.06 2.36
CA ILE A 279 18.46 -0.21 0.93
C ILE A 279 19.65 -1.17 0.81
N TRP A 280 19.54 -2.15 -0.09
CA TRP A 280 20.59 -3.10 -0.46
C TRP A 280 21.13 -2.78 -1.85
N PHE A 281 22.44 -2.92 -2.04
CA PHE A 281 23.13 -2.60 -3.30
C PHE A 281 24.51 -3.30 -3.39
N GLN A 282 25.14 -3.23 -4.56
CA GLN A 282 26.52 -3.66 -4.79
C GLN A 282 27.31 -2.52 -5.42
N GLY A 283 28.56 -2.33 -5.00
CA GLY A 283 29.44 -1.27 -5.51
C GLY A 283 29.31 0.05 -4.75
N ASP A 284 29.39 1.15 -5.49
CA ASP A 284 29.29 2.53 -4.98
C ASP A 284 27.87 2.82 -4.44
N PRO A 285 27.72 3.46 -3.25
CA PRO A 285 26.43 4.00 -2.82
C PRO A 285 25.95 5.22 -3.64
N GLY A 286 26.84 6.03 -4.22
CA GLY A 286 26.51 7.26 -4.94
C GLY A 286 26.57 8.55 -4.08
N PRO A 287 26.48 9.73 -4.72
CA PRO A 287 26.90 11.02 -4.14
C PRO A 287 26.01 11.56 -3.02
N LEU A 288 24.73 11.19 -2.98
CA LEU A 288 23.79 11.64 -1.93
C LEU A 288 23.75 10.70 -0.71
N ALA A 289 24.73 9.80 -0.58
CA ALA A 289 24.80 8.85 0.52
C ALA A 289 24.92 9.57 1.89
N PRO A 290 24.28 9.05 2.95
CA PRO A 290 24.30 9.70 4.27
C PRO A 290 25.72 9.72 4.85
N LYS A 291 26.25 10.94 5.05
CA LYS A 291 27.58 11.18 5.65
C LYS A 291 27.69 10.46 6.99
N GLY A 292 28.75 9.67 7.17
CA GLY A 292 28.99 8.86 8.38
C GLY A 292 28.30 7.48 8.40
N GLY A 293 27.48 7.15 7.40
CA GLY A 293 26.89 5.82 7.26
C GLY A 293 27.91 4.75 6.86
N LYS A 294 28.51 4.06 7.84
CA LYS A 294 29.32 2.86 7.57
C LYS A 294 28.43 1.78 6.92
N SER A 295 28.71 1.43 5.66
CA SER A 295 27.96 0.38 4.95
C SER A 295 28.16 -0.96 5.66
N ARG A 296 27.06 -1.68 5.90
CA ARG A 296 27.10 -3.00 6.54
C ARG A 296 27.01 -4.08 5.47
N LYS A 297 28.06 -4.87 5.29
CA LYS A 297 28.03 -6.10 4.49
C LYS A 297 27.41 -7.23 5.30
N LYS A 298 26.47 -7.98 4.71
CA LYS A 298 25.95 -9.20 5.33
C LYS A 298 26.99 -10.31 5.20
N LYS A 299 27.62 -10.70 6.32
CA LYS A 299 28.55 -11.85 6.36
C LYS A 299 27.79 -13.12 5.96
N SER A 300 28.42 -13.98 5.15
CA SER A 300 28.02 -15.37 5.02
C SER A 300 28.28 -16.09 6.35
N LYS A 301 27.33 -16.93 6.79
CA LYS A 301 27.64 -17.97 7.78
C LYS A 301 28.38 -19.07 7.01
N GLY A 302 29.69 -19.19 7.24
CA GLY A 302 30.50 -20.26 6.64
C GLY A 302 30.12 -21.63 7.21
N ALA A 303 30.20 -22.67 6.39
CA ALA A 303 29.93 -24.02 6.82
C ALA A 303 31.11 -24.57 7.66
N GLN A 304 30.86 -24.81 8.95
CA GLN A 304 31.55 -25.84 9.72
C GLN A 304 30.46 -26.66 10.42
N ARG A 305 30.34 -27.94 10.03
CA ARG A 305 29.55 -28.93 10.76
C ARG A 305 30.45 -29.59 11.78
N GLY A 306 30.10 -29.46 13.06
CA GLY A 306 30.53 -30.30 14.16
C GLY A 306 29.28 -30.64 14.98
N PRO A 307 29.14 -31.86 15.51
CA PRO A 307 27.88 -32.30 16.10
C PRO A 307 27.72 -31.78 17.54
N GLU A 308 26.61 -31.10 17.82
CA GLU A 308 25.55 -31.56 18.75
C GLU A 308 24.45 -30.49 18.88
N ASP A 309 23.23 -30.93 19.22
CA ASP A 309 22.01 -30.14 19.11
C ASP A 309 21.82 -29.06 20.19
N GLN A 310 21.39 -27.87 19.74
CA GLN A 310 20.16 -27.27 20.28
C GLN A 310 19.61 -26.15 19.37
N VAL A 311 18.28 -26.17 19.17
CA VAL A 311 17.57 -25.27 18.26
C VAL A 311 17.38 -23.89 18.88
N GLU A 312 18.29 -22.94 18.57
CA GLU A 312 18.12 -21.54 18.97
C GLU A 312 17.48 -20.71 17.84
N ASN A 313 16.19 -20.39 17.99
CA ASN A 313 15.44 -19.51 17.09
C ASN A 313 15.97 -18.06 17.17
N PRO A 314 16.05 -17.33 16.04
CA PRO A 314 16.47 -15.93 16.07
C PRO A 314 15.47 -15.05 16.84
N PRO A 315 15.93 -14.12 17.70
CA PRO A 315 15.05 -13.40 18.61
C PRO A 315 14.18 -12.35 17.92
N PRO A 316 12.92 -12.14 18.36
CA PRO A 316 12.04 -11.12 17.79
C PRO A 316 12.47 -9.69 18.21
N PRO A 317 12.37 -8.70 17.32
CA PRO A 317 12.84 -7.35 17.61
C PRO A 317 11.94 -6.57 18.59
N ASN A 318 12.49 -6.31 19.78
CA ASN A 318 12.11 -5.31 20.80
C ASN A 318 10.64 -5.21 21.25
N LYS A 319 10.37 -5.80 22.43
CA LYS A 319 9.36 -5.28 23.37
C LYS A 319 9.80 -3.90 23.91
N ALA A 320 8.84 -3.03 24.23
CA ALA A 320 9.09 -1.74 24.87
C ALA A 320 9.73 -1.92 26.29
N PRO A 321 10.58 -0.98 26.75
CA PRO A 321 11.27 -1.13 28.03
C PRO A 321 10.30 -1.05 29.21
N SER A 322 10.27 -2.12 30.02
CA SER A 322 9.51 -2.16 31.27
C SER A 322 10.18 -1.25 32.32
N ARG A 323 9.38 -0.43 33.00
CA ARG A 323 9.83 0.39 34.14
C ARG A 323 10.31 -0.51 35.27
N LYS A 324 11.63 -0.69 35.43
CA LYS A 324 12.19 -1.25 36.67
C LYS A 324 12.04 -0.21 37.80
N ARG A 325 11.31 -0.57 38.85
CA ARG A 325 11.30 0.13 40.15
C ARG A 325 12.74 0.30 40.63
N ARG A 326 13.18 1.54 40.85
CA ARG A 326 14.47 1.84 41.48
C ARG A 326 14.21 2.02 42.97
N ALA A 327 14.77 1.14 43.80
CA ALA A 327 14.72 1.32 45.25
C ALA A 327 15.46 2.62 45.63
N ARG A 328 14.82 3.48 46.42
CA ARG A 328 15.46 4.63 47.07
C ARG A 328 15.71 4.27 48.54
N ARG A 329 16.99 4.26 48.94
CA ARG A 329 17.38 4.38 50.35
C ARG A 329 17.37 5.88 50.74
N GLY A 330 17.06 6.17 52.00
CA GLY A 330 17.44 7.41 52.67
C GLY A 330 16.46 8.58 52.54
N LEU A 331 15.79 8.88 53.65
CA LEU A 331 15.30 10.21 54.03
C LEU A 331 15.86 10.48 55.45
N PRO A 332 16.31 11.69 55.76
CA PRO A 332 16.22 12.28 57.09
C PRO A 332 14.96 13.15 57.21
N GLU A 333 14.64 13.56 58.44
CA GLU A 333 13.30 13.99 58.90
C GLU A 333 12.99 15.50 58.79
N GLN A 334 11.80 15.85 59.32
CA GLN A 334 11.27 17.18 59.71
C GLN A 334 10.64 18.01 58.57
N THR A 335 9.46 18.65 58.70
CA THR A 335 8.58 18.89 59.88
C THR A 335 7.10 19.09 59.44
N ALA A 336 6.14 18.96 60.38
CA ALA A 336 4.83 19.66 60.53
C ALA A 336 4.12 20.34 59.31
N ALA A 337 2.78 20.34 59.15
CA ALA A 337 1.65 19.79 59.92
C ALA A 337 0.30 19.85 59.12
N GLN A 338 -0.75 19.23 59.68
CA GLN A 338 -2.21 19.50 59.52
C GLN A 338 -2.97 19.16 58.21
N GLN A 339 -3.93 18.22 58.38
CA GLN A 339 -5.20 18.00 57.65
C GLN A 339 -6.26 19.03 58.14
N PRO A 340 -7.38 19.31 57.43
CA PRO A 340 -8.55 18.41 57.26
C PRO A 340 -8.97 18.20 55.78
N GLU A 341 -9.60 17.10 55.36
CA GLU A 341 -11.03 16.72 55.52
C GLU A 341 -12.04 17.82 55.08
N GLY A 342 -13.07 17.56 54.24
CA GLY A 342 -13.47 16.31 53.57
C GLY A 342 -14.62 16.53 52.56
N THR A 343 -15.31 15.44 52.20
CA THR A 343 -16.76 15.31 51.86
C THR A 343 -17.59 16.56 51.49
N SER A 344 -18.49 16.57 50.51
CA SER A 344 -19.03 15.57 49.56
C SER A 344 -20.21 16.21 48.78
N LEU A 345 -20.59 15.63 47.63
CA LEU A 345 -21.97 15.35 47.16
C LEU A 345 -22.15 15.49 45.64
N GLN A 346 -22.94 14.58 45.08
CA GLN A 346 -23.45 14.57 43.70
C GLN A 346 -24.87 15.18 43.69
N TRP A 347 -25.24 15.89 42.62
CA TRP A 347 -26.32 15.47 41.70
C TRP A 347 -26.40 16.40 40.47
N ASP A 348 -26.65 15.82 39.30
CA ASP A 348 -27.12 16.48 38.07
C ASP A 348 -28.64 16.83 38.17
N PRO A 349 -29.42 17.15 37.10
CA PRO A 349 -29.10 17.69 35.77
C PRO A 349 -29.94 18.98 35.45
N GLU A 350 -30.02 19.30 34.15
CA GLU A 350 -31.17 19.92 33.47
C GLU A 350 -31.09 21.43 33.11
N ALA A 351 -31.58 21.74 31.92
CA ALA A 351 -31.59 23.03 31.23
C ALA A 351 -32.99 23.21 30.58
N PRO A 352 -33.32 24.28 29.81
CA PRO A 352 -32.59 25.53 29.55
C PRO A 352 -33.47 26.79 29.80
N ARG A 353 -32.90 27.99 29.62
CA ARG A 353 -33.64 29.22 29.22
C ARG A 353 -32.68 30.30 28.69
N VAL A 354 -33.09 31.01 27.63
CA VAL A 354 -32.40 32.15 27.02
C VAL A 354 -33.39 33.33 27.08
N PRO A 355 -32.95 34.56 27.41
CA PRO A 355 -32.87 35.59 26.36
C PRO A 355 -31.69 36.57 26.47
N GLU A 356 -31.02 36.75 25.33
CA GLU A 356 -30.70 38.04 24.68
C GLU A 356 -30.20 39.26 25.50
N LYS A 357 -28.93 39.66 25.28
CA LYS A 357 -28.52 40.91 24.55
C LYS A 357 -27.05 41.31 24.81
N GLY A 358 -26.35 41.79 23.77
CA GLY A 358 -25.36 42.86 23.99
C GLY A 358 -24.01 42.83 23.24
N LYS A 359 -24.00 43.34 22.00
CA LYS A 359 -22.98 44.30 21.47
C LYS A 359 -21.47 43.89 21.37
N ARG A 360 -21.06 43.74 20.09
CA ARG A 360 -20.06 44.60 19.35
C ARG A 360 -18.57 44.50 19.78
N ARG A 361 -17.62 44.05 18.94
CA ARG A 361 -16.98 44.65 17.72
C ARG A 361 -15.78 43.72 17.38
N ARG A 362 -15.09 43.66 16.22
CA ARG A 362 -15.16 44.30 14.88
C ARG A 362 -14.34 43.43 13.90
N GLN A 363 -14.80 43.25 12.66
CA GLN A 363 -13.92 42.93 11.50
C GLN A 363 -13.65 44.22 10.68
N PRO A 364 -12.59 44.28 9.86
CA PRO A 364 -12.43 45.28 8.80
C PRO A 364 -12.81 44.76 7.40
N ALA A 365 -13.29 45.69 6.56
CA ALA A 365 -13.64 45.54 5.14
C ALA A 365 -13.80 46.97 4.53
N THR A 366 -13.88 47.25 3.23
CA THR A 366 -13.95 46.41 2.01
C THR A 366 -13.47 47.25 0.79
N SER A 367 -12.87 46.66 -0.25
CA SER A 367 -13.21 46.96 -1.67
C SER A 367 -12.40 46.11 -2.67
N GLY A 368 -12.87 45.83 -3.89
CA GLY A 368 -14.03 46.39 -4.61
C GLY A 368 -14.65 45.47 -5.68
N ARG A 369 -15.68 45.97 -6.38
CA ARG A 369 -16.56 45.22 -7.32
C ARG A 369 -16.18 45.43 -8.79
N ARG A 370 -16.47 44.44 -9.65
CA ARG A 370 -17.17 44.61 -10.96
C ARG A 370 -17.83 43.30 -11.42
N ARG A 371 -18.86 43.40 -12.28
CA ARG A 371 -19.79 42.31 -12.69
C ARG A 371 -19.27 41.52 -13.91
N PRO A 372 -19.70 40.27 -14.13
CA PRO A 372 -19.73 39.64 -15.45
C PRO A 372 -21.07 39.87 -16.18
N GLN A 373 -21.04 40.00 -17.51
CA GLN A 373 -22.22 40.04 -18.38
C GLN A 373 -22.64 38.64 -18.84
N LYS A 374 -23.93 38.46 -19.15
CA LYS A 374 -24.46 37.27 -19.84
C LYS A 374 -24.16 37.39 -21.34
N ILE A 375 -23.85 36.26 -21.98
CA ILE A 375 -23.91 36.09 -23.44
C ILE A 375 -24.96 35.02 -23.73
N LYS A 376 -25.85 35.30 -24.69
CA LYS A 376 -26.79 34.33 -25.25
C LYS A 376 -26.08 33.42 -26.25
N ALA A 377 -26.56 32.19 -26.39
CA ALA A 377 -26.43 31.43 -27.62
C ALA A 377 -27.86 31.15 -28.13
N ASP A 378 -28.18 31.62 -29.33
CA ASP A 378 -29.46 31.35 -29.99
C ASP A 378 -29.30 30.13 -30.93
N THR A 379 -30.31 29.27 -30.97
CA THR A 379 -30.45 28.15 -31.92
C THR A 379 -31.04 28.67 -33.24
N PRO A 380 -30.67 28.07 -34.38
CA PRO A 380 -31.69 27.80 -35.40
C PRO A 380 -31.64 26.36 -35.92
N SER A 381 -32.82 25.76 -36.09
CA SER A 381 -33.02 24.57 -36.93
C SER A 381 -33.43 25.00 -38.34
N LEU A 382 -33.01 24.26 -39.36
CA LEU A 382 -33.68 24.12 -40.65
C LEU A 382 -33.22 22.78 -41.28
N GLU A 383 -34.18 22.03 -41.84
CA GLU A 383 -33.94 20.78 -42.58
C GLU A 383 -33.82 21.06 -44.11
N PRO A 384 -34.09 20.13 -45.03
CA PRO A 384 -33.06 19.33 -45.69
C PRO A 384 -33.01 19.57 -47.21
N GLU A 385 -31.98 19.06 -47.90
CA GLU A 385 -32.04 18.88 -49.35
C GLU A 385 -31.21 17.68 -49.81
N GLU A 386 -31.84 16.81 -50.62
CA GLU A 386 -31.16 15.83 -51.48
C GLU A 386 -30.76 16.52 -52.79
N THR A 387 -29.63 16.16 -53.41
CA THR A 387 -29.60 15.56 -54.77
C THR A 387 -28.20 15.36 -55.35
N SER A 388 -28.12 14.43 -56.30
CA SER A 388 -26.94 13.84 -56.94
C SER A 388 -26.28 14.68 -58.04
N ALA A 389 -24.97 14.45 -58.27
CA ALA A 389 -24.25 14.46 -59.57
C ALA A 389 -22.74 14.20 -59.31
N SER A 390 -21.99 13.36 -60.04
CA SER A 390 -22.28 12.42 -61.14
C SER A 390 -21.30 11.26 -61.10
#